data_AF-A0A858JNG0-F1
#
_entry.id   AF-A0A858JNG0-F1
#
_cell.length_a   1.000
_cell.length_b   1.000
_cell.length_c   1.000
_cell.angle_alpha   90.00
_cell.angle_beta   90.00
_cell.angle_gamma   90.00
#
_symmetry.space_group_name_H-M   'P 1'
#
loop_
_entity.id
_entity.type
_entity.pdbx_description
1 polymer ?
#
loop_
_entity_poly.entity_id
_entity_poly.type
_entity_poly.pdbx_seq_one_letter_code
_entity_poly.pdbx_strand_id
1 'polypeptide(L)'
;MGVLQKKPNLPIPNGTGACRSLLIRHVDDLRRFRDEEWSYESIHRAFLECYGEVFAMYLQVFRERARRVLKKRTEKEVFLPRQAQCARLRE
;
A
#
# COMPACT_ATOMS: atom_id res chain seq x y z
N MET A 1 10.36 3.40 -16.21
CA MET A 1 10.06 3.90 -14.85
C MET A 1 8.60 3.59 -14.54
N GLY A 2 8.31 2.84 -13.48
CA GLY A 2 6.92 2.57 -13.06
C GLY A 2 6.29 3.83 -12.48
N VAL A 3 5.14 4.25 -13.01
CA VAL A 3 4.42 5.44 -12.52
C VAL A 3 3.32 4.98 -11.56
N LEU A 4 3.17 5.68 -10.42
CA LEU A 4 2.01 5.48 -9.55
C LEU A 4 0.76 5.96 -10.27
N GLN A 5 -0.07 5.03 -10.72
CA GLN A 5 -1.32 5.37 -11.39
C GLN A 5 -2.41 5.64 -10.36
N LYS A 6 -2.99 6.85 -10.41
CA LYS A 6 -4.20 7.18 -9.67
C LYS A 6 -5.29 6.23 -10.14
N LYS A 7 -5.93 5.50 -9.21
CA LYS A 7 -7.10 4.70 -9.57
C LYS A 7 -8.29 5.66 -9.78
N PRO A 8 -8.75 5.87 -11.02
CA PRO A 8 -9.68 6.96 -11.34
C PRO A 8 -11.06 6.81 -10.68
N ASN A 9 -11.43 5.59 -10.29
CA ASN A 9 -12.74 5.25 -9.72
C ASN A 9 -12.77 5.20 -8.19
N LEU A 10 -11.69 5.61 -7.49
CA LEU A 10 -11.64 5.56 -6.03
C LEU A 10 -11.77 6.97 -5.43
N PRO A 11 -12.79 7.23 -4.59
CA PRO A 11 -12.94 8.54 -3.97
C PRO A 11 -11.72 8.83 -3.12
N ILE A 12 -11.11 9.99 -3.34
CA ILE A 12 -10.00 10.46 -2.52
C ILE A 12 -10.54 10.59 -1.09
N PRO A 13 -10.01 9.82 -0.13
CA PRO A 13 -10.51 9.89 1.24
C PRO A 13 -10.12 11.25 1.83
N ASN A 14 -10.98 11.82 2.66
CA ASN A 14 -10.75 13.10 3.34
C ASN A 14 -10.50 12.88 4.85
N GLY A 15 -9.74 13.80 5.47
CA GLY A 15 -9.46 13.80 6.91
C GLY A 15 -8.27 12.95 7.35
N THR A 16 -8.07 12.81 8.67
CA THR A 16 -6.87 12.25 9.33
C THR A 16 -6.52 10.80 8.90
N GLY A 17 -7.50 10.05 8.38
CA GLY A 17 -7.34 8.69 7.88
C GLY A 17 -7.01 8.56 6.39
N ALA A 18 -7.08 9.65 5.62
CA ALA A 18 -6.98 9.64 4.15
C ALA A 18 -5.71 8.97 3.63
N CYS A 19 -4.59 9.44 4.14
CA CYS A 19 -3.25 8.92 3.89
C CYS A 19 -3.12 7.40 4.12
N ARG A 20 -3.70 6.88 5.20
CA ARG A 20 -3.67 5.45 5.52
C ARG A 20 -4.49 4.66 4.51
N SER A 21 -5.68 5.14 4.17
CA SER A 21 -6.55 4.52 3.18
C SER A 21 -5.90 4.48 1.80
N LEU A 22 -5.21 5.54 1.39
CA LEU A 22 -4.44 5.59 0.15
C LEU A 22 -3.30 4.54 0.13
N LEU A 23 -2.52 4.45 1.21
CA LEU A 23 -1.46 3.43 1.34
C LEU A 23 -2.01 2.00 1.25
N ILE A 24 -3.15 1.72 1.88
CA ILE A 24 -3.78 0.39 1.82
C ILE A 24 -4.27 0.08 0.40
N ARG A 25 -4.87 1.06 -0.30
CA ARG A 25 -5.37 0.87 -1.67
C ARG A 25 -4.27 0.66 -2.72
N HIS A 26 -3.08 1.20 -2.44
CA HIS A 26 -1.88 1.11 -3.27
C HIS A 26 -0.82 0.18 -2.67
N VAL A 27 -1.21 -0.76 -1.80
CA VAL A 27 -0.25 -1.68 -1.20
C VAL A 27 0.42 -2.59 -2.26
N ASP A 28 -0.28 -2.89 -3.35
CA ASP A 28 0.29 -3.57 -4.53
C ASP A 28 1.38 -2.76 -5.19
N ASP A 29 1.10 -1.50 -5.51
CA ASP A 29 2.07 -0.59 -6.11
C ASP A 29 3.25 -0.37 -5.16
N LEU A 30 2.99 -0.20 -3.87
CA LEU A 30 4.00 -0.02 -2.84
C LEU A 30 4.92 -1.25 -2.72
N ARG A 31 4.37 -2.47 -2.79
CA ARG A 31 5.16 -3.71 -2.81
C ARG A 31 5.99 -3.79 -4.09
N ARG A 32 5.36 -3.57 -5.24
CA ARG A 32 6.03 -3.56 -6.54
C ARG A 32 7.19 -2.56 -6.60
N PHE A 33 7.00 -1.33 -6.13
CA PHE A 33 8.09 -0.34 -6.09
C PHE A 33 9.23 -0.78 -5.17
N ARG A 34 8.92 -1.47 -4.07
CA ARG A 34 9.94 -2.03 -3.18
C ARG A 34 10.70 -3.19 -3.83
N ASP A 35 10.03 -4.04 -4.61
CA ASP A 35 10.66 -5.07 -5.45
C ASP A 35 11.50 -4.46 -6.58
N GLU A 36 11.08 -3.33 -7.16
CA GLU A 36 11.83 -2.53 -8.14
C GLU A 36 12.97 -1.70 -7.48
N GLU A 37 13.28 -1.95 -6.20
CA GLU A 37 14.33 -1.28 -5.40
C GLU A 37 14.14 0.24 -5.21
N TRP A 38 12.92 0.76 -5.35
CA TRP A 38 12.66 2.17 -5.12
C TRP A 38 12.89 2.55 -3.66
N SER A 39 13.51 3.72 -3.47
CA SER A 39 13.66 4.32 -2.16
C SER A 39 12.30 4.78 -1.63
N TYR A 40 12.11 4.75 -0.30
CA TYR A 40 10.89 5.29 0.30
C TYR A 40 10.68 6.78 -0.02
N GLU A 41 11.75 7.53 -0.30
CA GLU A 41 11.65 8.92 -0.71
C GLU A 41 11.09 9.06 -2.13
N SER A 42 11.57 8.24 -3.07
CA SER A 42 11.05 8.20 -4.44
C SER A 42 9.58 7.79 -4.48
N ILE A 43 9.21 6.79 -3.68
CA ILE A 43 7.82 6.36 -3.55
C ILE A 43 6.99 7.48 -2.92
N HIS A 44 7.46 8.11 -1.84
CA HIS A 44 6.75 9.21 -1.18
C HIS A 44 6.51 10.38 -2.13
N ARG A 45 7.51 10.76 -2.94
CA ARG A 45 7.37 11.76 -4.00
C ARG A 45 6.31 11.37 -5.04
N ALA A 46 6.32 10.13 -5.53
CA ALA A 46 5.31 9.66 -6.47
C ALA A 46 3.88 9.75 -5.91
N PHE A 47 3.68 9.46 -4.62
CA PHE A 47 2.38 9.64 -3.98
C PHE A 47 2.01 11.11 -3.80
N LEU A 48 2.96 11.99 -3.48
CA LEU A 48 2.73 13.44 -3.40
C LEU A 48 2.37 14.02 -4.77
N GLU A 49 3.05 13.61 -5.84
CA GLU A 49 2.72 14.06 -7.20
C GLU A 49 1.33 13.58 -7.65
N CYS A 50 0.93 12.39 -7.23
CA CYS A 50 -0.34 11.77 -7.64
C CYS A 50 -1.55 12.29 -6.84
N TYR A 51 -1.37 12.59 -5.56
CA TYR A 51 -2.45 12.93 -4.62
C TYR A 51 -2.36 14.34 -4.02
N GLY A 52 -1.26 15.05 -4.27
CA GLY A 52 -1.04 16.41 -3.79
C GLY A 52 -1.12 16.52 -2.27
N GLU A 53 -1.72 17.61 -1.82
CA GLU A 53 -1.87 17.96 -0.41
C GLU A 53 -2.64 16.91 0.41
N VAL A 54 -3.45 16.07 -0.22
CA VAL A 54 -4.18 14.99 0.47
C VAL A 54 -3.23 13.92 1.02
N PHE A 55 -2.03 13.80 0.43
CA PHE A 55 -0.97 12.93 0.89
C PHE A 55 0.17 13.68 1.59
N ALA A 56 -0.04 14.94 1.98
CA ALA A 56 0.96 15.73 2.70
C ALA A 56 1.21 15.14 4.10
N MET A 57 2.16 14.22 4.18
CA MET A 57 2.68 13.67 5.42
C MET A 57 4.21 13.68 5.38
N TYR A 58 4.83 13.79 6.56
CA TYR A 58 6.27 13.69 6.69
C TYR A 58 6.78 12.31 6.23
N LEU A 59 7.95 12.30 5.57
CA LEU A 59 8.58 11.09 5.05
C LEU A 59 8.77 10.00 6.13
N GLN A 60 9.07 10.38 7.37
CA GLN A 60 9.19 9.44 8.49
C GLN A 60 7.87 8.72 8.78
N VAL A 61 6.77 9.47 8.85
CA VAL A 61 5.41 8.94 9.04
C VAL A 61 5.02 8.03 7.88
N PHE A 62 5.36 8.42 6.65
CA PHE A 62 5.17 7.58 5.47
C PHE A 62 5.91 6.24 5.60
N ARG A 63 7.21 6.26 5.93
CA ARG A 63 8.03 5.05 6.08
C ARG A 63 7.42 4.08 7.09
N GLU A 64 7.03 4.58 8.26
CA GLU A 64 6.41 3.74 9.29
C GLU A 64 5.10 3.12 8.82
N ARG A 65 4.21 3.93 8.21
CA ARG A 65 2.92 3.45 7.72
C ARG A 65 3.07 2.47 6.57
N ALA A 66 3.95 2.74 5.61
CA ALA A 66 4.26 1.86 4.50
C ALA A 66 4.75 0.50 4.99
N ARG A 67 5.69 0.47 5.94
CA ARG A 67 6.17 -0.79 6.57
C ARG A 67 5.05 -1.56 7.25
N ARG A 68 4.19 -0.88 8.02
CA ARG A 68 3.04 -1.53 8.69
C ARG A 68 2.05 -2.11 7.69
N VAL A 69 1.77 -1.40 6.59
CA VAL A 69 0.84 -1.84 5.55
C VAL A 69 1.41 -3.04 4.79
N LEU A 70 2.69 -3.03 4.42
CA LEU A 70 3.37 -4.18 3.80
C LEU A 70 3.35 -5.39 4.73
N LYS A 71 3.76 -5.23 5.99
CA LYS A 71 3.78 -6.32 6.98
C LYS A 71 2.39 -6.96 7.14
N LYS A 72 1.35 -6.14 7.32
CA LYS A 72 -0.03 -6.64 7.48
C LYS A 72 -0.53 -7.40 6.26
N ARG A 73 -0.12 -7.00 5.06
CA ARG A 73 -0.50 -7.71 3.85
C ARG A 73 0.22 -9.04 3.74
N THR A 74 1.51 -9.08 4.04
CA THR A 74 2.27 -10.33 4.12
C THR A 74 1.66 -11.28 5.14
N GLU A 75 1.28 -10.80 6.33
CA GLU A 75 0.57 -11.62 7.33
C GLU A 75 -0.76 -12.15 6.78
N LYS A 76 -1.55 -11.33 6.07
CA LYS A 76 -2.83 -11.75 5.49
C LYS A 76 -2.66 -12.75 4.32
N GLU A 77 -1.65 -12.55 3.47
CA GLU A 77 -1.26 -13.47 2.39
C GLU A 77 -0.67 -14.78 2.92
N VAL A 78 -0.07 -14.79 4.12
CA VAL A 78 0.45 -15.98 4.81
C VAL A 78 -0.65 -16.72 5.61
N PHE A 79 -1.76 -16.05 5.93
CA PHE A 79 -2.92 -16.68 6.56
C PHE A 79 -3.92 -17.28 5.56
N LEU A 80 -4.02 -16.75 4.34
CA LEU A 80 -4.82 -17.32 3.25
C LEU A 80 -4.37 -18.69 2.68
N PRO A 81 -3.09 -19.14 2.71
CA PRO A 81 -2.70 -20.47 2.28
C PRO A 81 -3.19 -21.55 3.25
N ARG A 82 -3.44 -21.18 4.53
CA ARG A 82 -3.85 -22.12 5.58
C ARG A 82 -5.34 -22.44 5.56
N GLN A 83 -6.20 -21.53 5.07
CA GLN A 83 -7.63 -21.82 4.94
C GLN A 83 -7.98 -22.58 3.66
N ALA A 84 -7.18 -22.45 2.59
CA ALA A 84 -7.36 -23.22 1.36
C ALA A 84 -6.98 -24.71 1.51
N GLN A 85 -6.21 -25.09 2.54
CA GLN A 85 -5.80 -26.48 2.78
C GLN A 85 -6.82 -27.27 3.62
N CYS A 86 -7.67 -26.63 4.41
CA CYS A 86 -8.69 -27.32 5.22
C CYS A 86 -9.98 -27.67 4.45
N ALA A 87 -10.19 -27.13 3.25
CA ALA A 87 -11.39 -27.41 2.45
C ALA A 87 -11.28 -28.69 1.59
N ARG A 88 -10.11 -29.36 1.55
CA ARG A 88 -9.83 -30.48 0.64
C ARG A 88 -9.64 -31.83 1.35
N LEU A 89 -10.20 -31.98 2.56
CA LEU A 89 -10.17 -33.21 3.37
C LEU A 89 -11.56 -33.68 3.83
N ARG A 90 -12.62 -33.27 3.11
CA ARG A 90 -13.97 -33.84 3.25
C ARG A 90 -14.42 -34.36 1.89
N GLU A 91 -13.79 -35.44 1.44
CA GLU A 91 -14.37 -36.39 0.49
C GLU A 91 -14.13 -37.80 1.04
#